data_AF-A0A2T6D7T0-F1
#
_entry.id   AF-A0A2T6D7T0-F1
#
_cell.length_a   1.000
_cell.length_b   1.000
_cell.length_c   1.000
_cell.angle_alpha   90.00
_cell.angle_beta   90.00
_cell.angle_gamma   90.00
#
_symmetry.space_group_name_H-M   'P 1'
#
loop_
_entity.id
_entity.type
_entity.pdbx_description
1 polymer ?
#
loop_
_entity_poly.entity_id
_entity_poly.type
_entity_poly.pdbx_seq_one_letter_code
_entity_poly.pdbx_strand_id
1 'polypeptide(L)'
;MGSEPSSLASAGPRGPVLVTGGTGFLGRRLVDRLLADGRQVTVLARTPSPELLARGVAFARASLDDAATVAAACAGVETVFHVAAKVGVWGRYEEFYRTNVLGTRALLAACHQHGVKRFVYTSTPSVVYNGRDLAGADESLPLTTECPSAYPLTKALAEREVREAHGERLRTVALRPHLIWGVGDPHLVPRVLARARAGRLRIVGRGDNQVDMVHVENAVDAQLCAERTLAASPGGGAAGGRAFFITNGEPVALWAWINDILQALGERPVTRRIPLPAAQAVGAACELVWRTLRLRGEPPMTRFVAAELAKDHWFDISAARRDLGYVPRISMAEGTAELVAALRHAAPSA
;
A
#
# COMPACT_ATOMS: atom_id res chain seq x y z
N MET A 1 42.16 18.35 23.03
CA MET A 1 40.93 17.65 23.44
C MET A 1 39.82 18.08 22.48
N GLY A 2 39.72 17.41 21.34
CA GLY A 2 38.64 17.62 20.38
C GLY A 2 37.52 16.64 20.72
N SER A 3 36.41 17.14 21.23
CA SER A 3 35.18 16.37 21.37
C SER A 3 34.51 16.24 19.99
N GLU A 4 34.55 15.04 19.43
CA GLU A 4 33.70 14.71 18.28
C GLU A 4 32.23 14.85 18.68
N PRO A 5 31.37 15.44 17.83
CA PRO A 5 29.93 15.41 18.06
C PRO A 5 29.42 13.98 17.83
N SER A 6 29.05 13.32 18.93
CA SER A 6 28.33 12.05 18.97
C SER A 6 27.07 12.09 18.06
N SER A 7 27.20 11.52 16.86
CA SER A 7 26.10 11.20 15.95
C SER A 7 25.26 10.03 16.49
N LEU A 8 24.47 10.29 17.53
CA LEU A 8 23.36 9.43 17.95
C LEU A 8 22.09 9.85 17.20
N ALA A 9 22.08 9.70 15.87
CA ALA A 9 20.82 9.37 15.22
C ALA A 9 20.41 8.03 15.82
N SER A 10 19.34 7.98 16.61
CA SER A 10 18.97 6.76 17.34
C SER A 10 18.89 5.59 16.37
N ALA A 11 19.84 4.66 16.50
CA ALA A 11 19.89 3.51 15.61
C ALA A 11 18.57 2.74 15.80
N GLY A 12 17.78 2.65 14.74
CA GLY A 12 16.54 1.88 14.75
C GLY A 12 16.78 0.41 15.14
N PRO A 13 15.72 -0.38 15.33
CA PRO A 13 15.86 -1.80 15.65
C PRO A 13 16.79 -2.50 14.66
N ARG A 14 17.66 -3.39 15.15
CA ARG A 14 18.66 -4.09 14.33
C ARG A 14 18.39 -5.59 14.15
N GLY A 15 17.39 -6.15 14.82
CA GLY A 15 17.16 -7.59 14.77
C GLY A 15 16.61 -8.11 13.45
N PRO A 16 16.55 -9.44 13.27
CA PRO A 16 16.11 -10.07 12.03
C PRO A 16 14.67 -9.71 11.68
N VAL A 17 14.41 -9.55 10.38
CA VAL A 17 13.10 -9.15 9.86
C VAL A 17 12.55 -10.14 8.85
N LEU A 18 11.23 -10.28 8.87
CA LEU A 18 10.48 -10.96 7.82
C LEU A 18 9.67 -9.93 7.03
N VAL A 19 9.89 -9.86 5.73
CA VAL A 19 9.09 -9.02 4.82
C VAL A 19 8.24 -9.92 3.94
N THR A 20 6.94 -9.94 4.17
CA THR A 20 6.02 -10.59 3.23
C THR A 20 5.80 -9.69 2.03
N GLY A 21 5.84 -10.24 0.81
CA GLY A 21 5.68 -9.41 -0.39
C GLY A 21 6.89 -8.55 -0.70
N GLY A 22 8.08 -8.91 -0.18
CA GLY A 22 9.36 -8.23 -0.46
C GLY A 22 9.79 -8.25 -1.92
N THR A 23 9.10 -9.00 -2.78
CA THR A 23 9.30 -9.00 -4.24
C THR A 23 8.34 -8.06 -4.99
N GLY A 24 7.38 -7.44 -4.29
CA GLY A 24 6.44 -6.46 -4.85
C GLY A 24 6.97 -5.03 -4.80
N PHE A 25 6.22 -4.07 -5.35
CA PHE A 25 6.66 -2.68 -5.50
C PHE A 25 7.12 -2.01 -4.19
N LEU A 26 6.23 -1.87 -3.21
CA LEU A 26 6.58 -1.31 -1.88
C LEU A 26 7.58 -2.22 -1.14
N GLY A 27 7.31 -3.53 -1.11
CA GLY A 27 8.11 -4.48 -0.34
C GLY A 27 9.57 -4.53 -0.78
N ARG A 28 9.82 -4.33 -2.08
CA ARG A 28 11.19 -4.33 -2.63
C ARG A 28 11.99 -3.13 -2.15
N ARG A 29 11.40 -1.92 -2.17
CA ARG A 29 12.03 -0.70 -1.64
C ARG A 29 12.29 -0.81 -0.14
N LEU A 30 11.35 -1.41 0.59
CA LEU A 30 11.52 -1.69 2.02
C LEU A 30 12.68 -2.67 2.27
N VAL A 31 12.80 -3.76 1.51
CA VAL A 31 13.93 -4.69 1.60
C VAL A 31 15.24 -3.98 1.29
N ASP A 32 15.29 -3.14 0.25
CA ASP A 32 16.50 -2.38 -0.09
C ASP A 32 16.96 -1.49 1.07
N ARG A 33 16.02 -0.81 1.73
CA ARG A 33 16.30 0.05 2.88
C ARG A 33 16.74 -0.73 4.12
N LEU A 34 16.10 -1.87 4.40
CA LEU A 34 16.47 -2.75 5.51
C LEU A 34 17.88 -3.34 5.32
N LEU A 35 18.24 -3.73 4.09
CA LEU A 35 19.58 -4.21 3.78
C LEU A 35 20.63 -3.10 3.92
N ALA A 36 20.31 -1.87 3.48
CA ALA A 36 21.18 -0.71 3.66
C ALA A 36 21.42 -0.39 5.15
N ASP A 37 20.43 -0.65 6.00
CA ASP A 37 20.54 -0.53 7.46
C ASP A 37 21.30 -1.72 8.11
N GLY A 38 21.81 -2.67 7.31
CA GLY A 38 22.57 -3.84 7.77
C GLY A 38 21.71 -4.92 8.43
N ARG A 39 20.39 -4.94 8.18
CA ARG A 39 19.45 -5.90 8.78
C ARG A 39 19.57 -7.27 8.11
N GLN A 40 19.38 -8.32 8.88
CA GLN A 40 19.15 -9.66 8.34
C GLN A 40 17.70 -9.76 7.85
N VAL A 41 17.52 -9.92 6.54
CA VAL A 41 16.20 -9.92 5.89
C VAL A 41 15.84 -11.32 5.37
N THR A 42 14.67 -11.80 5.77
CA THR A 42 13.97 -12.93 5.15
C THR A 42 12.76 -12.40 4.38
N VAL A 43 12.55 -12.86 3.15
CA VAL A 43 11.37 -12.54 2.34
C VAL A 43 10.46 -13.75 2.23
N LEU A 44 9.19 -13.58 2.59
CA LEU A 44 8.15 -14.56 2.28
C LEU A 44 7.47 -14.19 0.96
N ALA A 45 7.65 -15.04 -0.05
CA ALA A 45 7.09 -14.85 -1.37
C ALA A 45 6.94 -16.18 -2.12
N ARG A 46 5.99 -16.24 -3.06
CA ARG A 46 5.73 -17.43 -3.88
C ARG A 46 6.88 -17.75 -4.84
N THR A 47 7.53 -16.71 -5.33
CA THR A 47 8.63 -16.78 -6.29
C THR A 47 9.81 -15.99 -5.74
N PRO A 48 10.95 -16.63 -5.44
CA PRO A 48 12.16 -15.93 -5.03
C PRO A 48 12.66 -14.97 -6.11
N SER A 49 13.29 -13.87 -5.70
CA SER A 49 13.97 -12.94 -6.60
C SER A 49 15.45 -13.33 -6.69
N PRO A 50 15.97 -13.70 -7.88
CA PRO A 50 17.40 -14.02 -8.05
C PRO A 50 18.32 -12.89 -7.60
N GLU A 51 17.92 -11.65 -7.86
CA GLU A 51 18.69 -10.46 -7.48
C GLU A 51 18.77 -10.29 -5.95
N LEU A 52 17.67 -10.50 -5.22
CA LEU A 52 17.68 -10.43 -3.76
C LEU A 52 18.46 -11.59 -3.15
N LEU A 53 18.38 -12.79 -3.72
CA LEU A 53 19.20 -13.93 -3.32
C LEU A 53 20.70 -13.62 -3.46
N ALA A 54 21.11 -13.02 -4.57
CA ALA A 54 22.50 -12.60 -4.80
C ALA A 54 23.00 -11.56 -3.78
N ARG A 55 22.08 -10.82 -3.15
CA ARG A 55 22.35 -9.84 -2.08
C ARG A 55 22.26 -10.45 -0.67
N GLY A 56 22.13 -11.77 -0.54
CA GLY A 56 22.11 -12.46 0.74
C GLY A 56 20.75 -12.49 1.45
N VAL A 57 19.66 -12.13 0.76
CA VAL A 57 18.30 -12.23 1.33
C VAL A 57 17.87 -13.70 1.39
N ALA A 58 17.44 -14.14 2.57
CA ALA A 58 16.83 -15.45 2.73
C ALA A 58 15.39 -15.46 2.21
N PHE A 59 14.91 -16.61 1.72
CA PHE A 59 13.55 -16.75 1.20
C PHE A 59 12.78 -17.87 1.88
N ALA A 60 11.60 -17.54 2.38
CA ALA A 60 10.55 -18.51 2.73
C ALA A 60 9.60 -18.62 1.53
N ARG A 61 9.79 -19.67 0.71
CA ARG A 61 9.01 -19.86 -0.51
C ARG A 61 7.63 -20.44 -0.19
N ALA A 62 6.64 -19.57 -0.03
CA ALA A 62 5.28 -19.97 0.26
C ALA A 62 4.25 -18.96 -0.23
N SER A 63 3.01 -19.43 -0.34
CA SER A 63 1.85 -18.56 -0.32
C SER A 63 1.48 -18.24 1.13
N LEU A 64 0.81 -17.12 1.37
CA LEU A 64 0.46 -16.69 2.73
C LEU A 64 -0.53 -17.64 3.43
N ASP A 65 -1.25 -18.47 2.67
CA ASP A 65 -2.18 -19.48 3.18
C ASP A 65 -1.50 -20.82 3.54
N ASP A 66 -0.18 -20.95 3.33
CA ASP A 66 0.62 -22.06 3.87
C ASP A 66 1.06 -21.73 5.31
N ALA A 67 0.19 -22.07 6.27
CA ALA A 67 0.40 -21.76 7.68
C ALA A 67 1.70 -22.37 8.26
N ALA A 68 2.11 -23.55 7.79
CA ALA A 68 3.30 -24.23 8.29
C ALA A 68 4.58 -23.48 7.89
N THR A 69 4.70 -23.13 6.60
CA THR A 69 5.85 -22.36 6.12
C THR A 69 5.85 -20.93 6.67
N VAL A 70 4.67 -20.31 6.80
CA VAL A 70 4.54 -19.00 7.47
C VAL A 70 5.03 -19.05 8.91
N ALA A 71 4.67 -20.09 9.67
CA ALA A 71 5.14 -20.25 11.05
C ALA A 71 6.66 -20.40 11.12
N ALA A 72 7.23 -21.30 10.31
CA ALA A 72 8.67 -21.51 10.25
C ALA A 72 9.45 -20.23 9.88
N ALA A 73 8.89 -19.40 8.98
CA ALA A 73 9.50 -18.14 8.57
C ALA A 73 9.55 -17.08 9.68
N CYS A 74 8.73 -17.19 10.72
CA CYS A 74 8.72 -16.30 11.88
C CYS A 74 9.74 -16.71 12.97
N ALA A 75 10.36 -17.89 12.86
CA ALA A 75 11.34 -18.34 13.86
C ALA A 75 12.57 -17.42 13.88
N GLY A 76 12.92 -16.91 15.06
CA GLY A 76 14.07 -16.01 15.25
C GLY A 76 13.86 -14.59 14.69
N VAL A 77 12.67 -14.26 14.19
CA VAL A 77 12.33 -12.94 13.66
C VAL A 77 11.95 -12.00 14.80
N GLU A 78 12.49 -10.79 14.78
CA GLU A 78 12.12 -9.76 15.75
C GLU A 78 10.95 -8.90 15.25
N THR A 79 10.88 -8.63 13.94
CA THR A 79 9.86 -7.77 13.35
C THR A 79 9.36 -8.32 12.02
N VAL A 80 8.03 -8.35 11.87
CA VAL A 80 7.35 -8.73 10.64
C VAL A 80 6.78 -7.49 9.97
N PHE A 81 7.17 -7.25 8.72
CA PHE A 81 6.54 -6.30 7.81
C PHE A 81 5.59 -7.05 6.88
N HIS A 82 4.30 -6.94 7.15
CA HIS A 82 3.27 -7.59 6.35
C HIS A 82 2.80 -6.68 5.21
N VAL A 83 3.52 -6.72 4.08
CA VAL A 83 3.25 -5.93 2.86
C VAL A 83 2.47 -6.73 1.80
N ALA A 84 2.53 -8.06 1.84
CA ALA A 84 1.82 -8.89 0.88
C ALA A 84 0.30 -8.84 1.05
N ALA A 85 -0.41 -8.73 -0.06
CA ALA A 85 -1.86 -8.88 -0.14
C ALA A 85 -2.25 -9.37 -1.54
N LYS A 86 -3.41 -10.01 -1.65
CA LYS A 86 -4.13 -10.06 -2.93
C LYS A 86 -4.80 -8.69 -3.11
N VAL A 87 -4.24 -7.91 -4.02
CA VAL A 87 -4.77 -6.62 -4.45
C VAL A 87 -5.62 -6.77 -5.72
N GLY A 88 -6.45 -5.78 -6.01
CA GLY A 88 -7.28 -5.73 -7.22
C GLY A 88 -8.70 -5.25 -6.93
N VAL A 89 -9.39 -4.89 -7.99
CA VAL A 89 -10.78 -4.36 -7.92
C VAL A 89 -11.83 -5.38 -8.35
N TRP A 90 -11.37 -6.58 -8.72
CA TRP A 90 -12.22 -7.66 -9.22
C TRP A 90 -11.63 -9.04 -8.93
N GLY A 91 -12.50 -10.01 -8.69
CA GLY A 91 -12.14 -11.40 -8.42
C GLY A 91 -13.10 -12.07 -7.46
N ARG A 92 -12.87 -13.35 -7.18
CA ARG A 92 -13.68 -14.12 -6.23
C ARG A 92 -13.38 -13.70 -4.80
N TYR A 93 -14.43 -13.49 -3.99
CA TYR A 93 -14.27 -13.11 -2.59
C TYR A 93 -13.38 -14.09 -1.82
N GLU A 94 -13.56 -15.39 -2.04
CA GLU A 94 -12.79 -16.44 -1.36
C GLU A 94 -11.27 -16.30 -1.56
N GLU A 95 -10.81 -15.85 -2.74
CA GLU A 95 -9.38 -15.66 -3.00
C GLU A 95 -8.80 -14.47 -2.22
N PHE A 96 -9.58 -13.39 -2.10
CA PHE A 96 -9.21 -12.23 -1.28
C PHE A 96 -9.23 -12.61 0.20
N TYR A 97 -10.28 -13.30 0.66
CA TYR A 97 -10.41 -13.74 2.05
C TYR A 97 -9.26 -14.67 2.45
N ARG A 98 -8.96 -15.67 1.63
CA ARG A 98 -7.88 -16.63 1.88
C ARG A 98 -6.52 -15.95 2.00
N THR A 99 -6.21 -15.03 1.09
CA THR A 99 -4.89 -14.36 1.10
C THR A 99 -4.80 -13.28 2.17
N ASN A 100 -5.80 -12.39 2.24
CA ASN A 100 -5.75 -11.18 3.05
C ASN A 100 -6.18 -11.42 4.49
N VAL A 101 -7.12 -12.33 4.76
CA VAL A 101 -7.61 -12.59 6.13
C VAL A 101 -6.90 -13.78 6.72
N LEU A 102 -7.02 -14.96 6.10
CA LEU A 102 -6.41 -16.18 6.64
C LEU A 102 -4.87 -16.10 6.65
N GLY A 103 -4.27 -15.50 5.62
CA GLY A 103 -2.83 -15.28 5.57
C GLY A 103 -2.32 -14.34 6.67
N THR A 104 -3.04 -13.24 6.93
CA THR A 104 -2.71 -12.35 8.06
C THR A 104 -2.90 -13.06 9.40
N ARG A 105 -3.97 -13.83 9.58
CA ARG A 105 -4.23 -14.59 10.80
C ARG A 105 -3.15 -15.62 11.08
N ALA A 106 -2.68 -16.34 10.05
CA ALA A 106 -1.57 -17.28 10.16
C ALA A 106 -0.28 -16.59 10.62
N LEU A 107 0.02 -15.42 10.07
CA LEU A 107 1.17 -14.62 10.50
C LEU A 107 1.05 -14.14 11.95
N LEU A 108 -0.12 -13.67 12.37
CA LEU A 108 -0.35 -13.24 13.76
C LEU A 108 -0.17 -14.41 14.74
N ALA A 109 -0.73 -15.58 14.42
CA ALA A 109 -0.55 -16.79 15.21
C ALA A 109 0.94 -17.21 15.29
N ALA A 110 1.64 -17.19 14.16
CA ALA A 110 3.08 -17.47 14.10
C ALA A 110 3.91 -16.45 14.92
N CYS A 111 3.54 -15.17 14.89
CA CYS A 111 4.19 -14.14 15.69
C CYS A 111 4.07 -14.42 17.18
N HIS A 112 2.88 -14.81 17.65
CA HIS A 112 2.68 -15.20 19.05
C HIS A 112 3.46 -16.47 19.41
N GLN A 113 3.46 -17.48 18.53
CA GLN A 113 4.15 -18.74 18.74
C GLN A 113 5.68 -18.55 18.88
N HIS A 114 6.27 -17.70 18.03
CA HIS A 114 7.72 -17.50 17.96
C HIS A 114 8.23 -16.28 18.74
N GLY A 115 7.36 -15.58 19.45
CA GLY A 115 7.75 -14.41 20.25
C GLY A 115 8.24 -13.23 19.43
N VAL A 116 7.71 -13.06 18.21
CA VAL A 116 7.95 -11.86 17.40
C VAL A 116 7.48 -10.64 18.18
N LYS A 117 8.28 -9.58 18.22
CA LYS A 117 8.02 -8.42 19.09
C LYS A 117 7.13 -7.38 18.42
N ARG A 118 7.21 -7.24 17.10
CA ARG A 118 6.58 -6.16 16.32
C ARG A 118 5.99 -6.66 15.01
N PHE A 119 4.81 -6.14 14.69
CA PHE A 119 4.09 -6.44 13.46
C PHE A 119 3.62 -5.13 12.80
N VAL A 120 4.23 -4.78 11.67
CA VAL A 120 3.81 -3.63 10.87
C VAL A 120 2.98 -4.13 9.70
N TYR A 121 1.70 -3.79 9.69
CA TYR A 121 0.75 -4.24 8.69
C TYR A 121 0.48 -3.15 7.65
N THR A 122 0.62 -3.50 6.38
CA THR A 122 0.23 -2.62 5.28
C THR A 122 -1.25 -2.84 4.95
N SER A 123 -2.10 -1.96 5.46
CA SER A 123 -3.52 -1.84 5.15
C SER A 123 -3.74 -0.93 3.93
N THR A 124 -4.89 -0.26 3.85
CA THR A 124 -5.30 0.61 2.73
C THR A 124 -6.40 1.57 3.20
N PRO A 125 -6.48 2.81 2.69
CA PRO A 125 -7.59 3.71 3.01
C PRO A 125 -8.96 3.17 2.64
N SER A 126 -9.04 2.30 1.64
CA SER A 126 -10.30 1.67 1.25
C SER A 126 -10.97 0.86 2.36
N VAL A 127 -10.26 0.52 3.45
CA VAL A 127 -10.88 -0.13 4.62
C VAL A 127 -11.90 0.74 5.34
N VAL A 128 -11.99 2.04 5.05
CA VAL A 128 -13.06 2.93 5.56
C VAL A 128 -14.04 3.37 4.47
N TYR A 129 -14.05 2.68 3.33
CA TYR A 129 -14.97 2.98 2.24
C TYR A 129 -16.43 2.99 2.73
N ASN A 130 -17.13 4.09 2.49
CA ASN A 130 -18.54 4.28 2.85
C ASN A 130 -19.40 4.74 1.65
N GLY A 131 -18.82 4.75 0.45
CA GLY A 131 -19.49 5.21 -0.77
C GLY A 131 -19.80 6.70 -0.80
N ARG A 132 -19.14 7.54 0.00
CA ARG A 132 -19.25 9.01 -0.04
C ARG A 132 -17.86 9.62 -0.29
N ASP A 133 -17.83 10.93 -0.48
CA ASP A 133 -16.58 11.68 -0.49
C ASP A 133 -15.89 11.57 0.87
N LEU A 134 -14.58 11.30 0.86
CA LEU A 134 -13.72 11.26 2.03
C LEU A 134 -12.76 12.45 1.94
N ALA A 135 -13.20 13.59 2.47
CA ALA A 135 -12.45 14.83 2.43
C ALA A 135 -11.88 15.16 3.81
N GLY A 136 -10.58 14.95 3.99
CA GLY A 136 -9.89 15.14 5.28
C GLY A 136 -10.28 14.07 6.28
N ALA A 137 -10.53 12.86 5.79
CA ALA A 137 -10.90 11.73 6.63
C ALA A 137 -9.74 11.30 7.53
N ASP A 138 -10.06 10.96 8.78
CA ASP A 138 -9.09 10.52 9.78
C ASP A 138 -9.45 9.12 10.32
N GLU A 139 -8.65 8.62 11.28
CA GLU A 139 -8.80 7.28 11.84
C GLU A 139 -10.10 7.05 12.64
N SER A 140 -10.92 8.09 12.87
CA SER A 140 -12.22 7.95 13.56
C SER A 140 -13.26 7.21 12.71
N LEU A 141 -13.08 7.17 11.39
CA LEU A 141 -14.00 6.47 10.51
C LEU A 141 -14.02 4.95 10.77
N PRO A 142 -15.21 4.33 10.82
CA PRO A 142 -15.34 2.91 11.06
C PRO A 142 -14.79 2.10 9.89
N LEU A 143 -14.32 0.90 10.21
CA LEU A 143 -13.99 -0.11 9.20
C LEU A 143 -15.24 -0.48 8.39
N THR A 144 -15.09 -0.56 7.08
CA THR A 144 -16.16 -0.87 6.15
C THR A 144 -16.64 -2.30 6.31
N THR A 145 -17.95 -2.45 6.40
CA THR A 145 -18.65 -3.75 6.37
C THR A 145 -19.31 -4.01 5.02
N GLU A 146 -19.39 -2.99 4.16
CA GLU A 146 -20.06 -3.06 2.86
C GLU A 146 -19.27 -2.32 1.79
N CYS A 147 -18.89 -3.03 0.73
CA CYS A 147 -18.22 -2.45 -0.42
C CYS A 147 -18.52 -3.28 -1.67
N PRO A 148 -18.70 -2.67 -2.85
CA PRO A 148 -18.83 -3.42 -4.11
C PRO A 148 -17.60 -4.29 -4.45
N SER A 149 -16.44 -4.00 -3.84
CA SER A 149 -15.19 -4.73 -4.03
C SER A 149 -14.85 -5.59 -2.80
N ALA A 150 -14.36 -6.81 -3.04
CA ALA A 150 -13.94 -7.73 -1.97
C ALA A 150 -12.64 -7.31 -1.27
N TYR A 151 -11.77 -6.56 -1.96
CA TYR A 151 -10.49 -6.14 -1.41
C TYR A 151 -10.64 -5.24 -0.18
N PRO A 152 -11.41 -4.13 -0.22
CA PRO A 152 -11.70 -3.30 0.95
C PRO A 152 -12.23 -4.10 2.15
N LEU A 153 -13.21 -4.97 1.93
CA LEU A 153 -13.83 -5.79 2.98
C LEU A 153 -12.82 -6.71 3.65
N THR A 154 -12.04 -7.44 2.87
CA THR A 154 -11.07 -8.41 3.41
C THR A 154 -9.90 -7.73 4.10
N LYS A 155 -9.44 -6.56 3.61
CA LYS A 155 -8.42 -5.76 4.29
C LYS A 155 -8.94 -5.14 5.59
N ALA A 156 -10.21 -4.74 5.65
CA ALA A 156 -10.84 -4.24 6.86
C ALA A 156 -10.94 -5.33 7.94
N LEU A 157 -11.35 -6.55 7.57
CA LEU A 157 -11.35 -7.71 8.48
C LEU A 157 -9.94 -7.99 9.04
N ALA A 158 -8.94 -8.04 8.16
CA ALA A 158 -7.56 -8.30 8.56
C ALA A 158 -6.97 -7.16 9.40
N GLU A 159 -7.26 -5.90 9.10
CA GLU A 159 -6.83 -4.76 9.92
C GLU A 159 -7.41 -4.84 11.33
N ARG A 160 -8.70 -5.21 11.46
CA ARG A 160 -9.32 -5.42 12.77
C ARG A 160 -8.57 -6.48 13.57
N GLU A 161 -8.30 -7.64 12.97
CA GLU A 161 -7.56 -8.74 13.63
C GLU A 161 -6.14 -8.30 14.04
N VAL A 162 -5.44 -7.51 13.22
CA VAL A 162 -4.11 -6.97 13.56
C VAL A 162 -4.18 -6.02 14.74
N ARG A 163 -5.19 -5.14 14.79
CA ARG A 163 -5.39 -4.20 15.90
C ARG A 163 -5.73 -4.93 17.19
N GLU A 164 -6.58 -5.95 17.12
CA GLU A 164 -6.97 -6.80 18.26
C GLU A 164 -5.83 -7.69 18.77
N ALA A 165 -4.89 -8.08 17.90
CA ALA A 165 -3.71 -8.86 18.28
C ALA A 165 -2.64 -8.06 19.04
N HIS A 166 -2.83 -6.74 19.20
CA HIS A 166 -1.93 -5.91 19.97
C HIS A 166 -1.90 -6.30 21.45
N GLY A 167 -0.70 -6.50 22.00
CA GLY A 167 -0.49 -6.66 23.43
C GLY A 167 0.97 -6.52 23.84
N GLU A 168 1.29 -6.88 25.08
CA GLU A 168 2.65 -6.73 25.65
C GLU A 168 3.70 -7.54 24.88
N ARG A 169 3.33 -8.73 24.41
CA ARG A 169 4.20 -9.66 23.70
C ARG A 169 4.35 -9.31 22.21
N LEU A 170 3.27 -8.87 21.57
CA LEU A 170 3.24 -8.50 20.16
C LEU A 170 2.68 -7.09 19.99
N ARG A 171 3.55 -6.15 19.61
CA ARG A 171 3.16 -4.78 19.31
C ARG A 171 2.77 -4.69 17.85
N THR A 172 1.57 -4.22 17.55
CA THR A 172 1.08 -4.14 16.16
C THR A 172 0.76 -2.71 15.79
N VAL A 173 0.84 -2.41 14.48
CA VAL A 173 0.40 -1.13 13.91
C VAL A 173 -0.04 -1.37 12.47
N ALA A 174 -1.11 -0.71 12.06
CA ALA A 174 -1.61 -0.74 10.69
C ALA A 174 -1.34 0.59 9.97
N LEU A 175 -0.83 0.52 8.75
CA LEU A 175 -0.56 1.68 7.91
C LEU A 175 -1.49 1.62 6.71
N ARG A 176 -2.20 2.71 6.40
CA ARG A 176 -3.14 2.83 5.28
C ARG A 176 -2.52 3.72 4.19
N PRO A 177 -1.51 3.24 3.45
CA PRO A 177 -0.93 4.01 2.36
C PRO A 177 -1.92 4.17 1.21
N HIS A 178 -2.07 5.41 0.73
CA HIS A 178 -3.01 5.71 -0.34
C HIS A 178 -2.31 5.78 -1.70
N LEU A 179 -2.77 4.97 -2.67
CA LEU A 179 -2.32 5.00 -4.07
C LEU A 179 -0.78 5.12 -4.21
N ILE A 180 -0.04 4.15 -3.68
CA ILE A 180 1.43 4.15 -3.71
C ILE A 180 1.93 4.29 -5.16
N TRP A 181 2.73 5.31 -5.42
CA TRP A 181 3.22 5.63 -6.76
C TRP A 181 4.70 6.04 -6.73
N GLY A 182 5.33 6.10 -7.90
CA GLY A 182 6.74 6.48 -8.07
C GLY A 182 7.44 5.63 -9.12
N VAL A 183 8.75 5.79 -9.25
CA VAL A 183 9.53 5.03 -10.24
C VAL A 183 9.48 3.53 -9.95
N GLY A 184 9.03 2.77 -10.95
CA GLY A 184 8.81 1.32 -10.85
C GLY A 184 7.39 0.91 -10.48
N ASP A 185 6.45 1.86 -10.34
CA ASP A 185 5.02 1.58 -10.16
C ASP A 185 4.51 0.67 -11.30
N PRO A 186 3.97 -0.53 -10.98
CA PRO A 186 3.46 -1.44 -11.99
C PRO A 186 1.96 -1.24 -12.32
N HIS A 187 1.26 -0.34 -11.62
CA HIS A 187 -0.20 -0.34 -11.59
C HIS A 187 -0.86 1.01 -11.83
N LEU A 188 -0.51 2.08 -11.14
CA LEU A 188 -1.30 3.32 -11.21
C LEU A 188 -1.03 4.06 -12.52
N VAL A 189 0.17 4.60 -12.67
CA VAL A 189 0.56 5.46 -13.78
C VAL A 189 0.64 4.68 -15.11
N PRO A 190 1.21 3.45 -15.18
CA PRO A 190 1.21 2.69 -16.41
C PRO A 190 -0.19 2.37 -16.95
N ARG A 191 -1.17 2.08 -16.08
CA ARG A 191 -2.56 1.80 -16.52
C ARG A 191 -3.26 3.05 -17.02
N VAL A 192 -3.00 4.21 -16.41
CA VAL A 192 -3.51 5.51 -16.88
C VAL A 192 -2.94 5.81 -18.26
N LEU A 193 -1.62 5.68 -18.44
CA LEU A 193 -0.95 5.89 -19.73
C LEU A 193 -1.46 4.95 -20.82
N ALA A 194 -1.57 3.66 -20.53
CA ALA A 194 -2.09 2.68 -21.49
C ALA A 194 -3.52 3.02 -21.93
N ARG A 195 -4.39 3.46 -21.00
CA ARG A 195 -5.76 3.89 -21.33
C ARG A 195 -5.80 5.20 -22.10
N ALA A 196 -4.91 6.15 -21.79
CA ALA A 196 -4.81 7.42 -22.49
C ALA A 196 -4.38 7.22 -23.95
N ARG A 197 -3.30 6.44 -24.17
CA ARG A 197 -2.80 6.06 -25.50
C ARG A 197 -3.83 5.33 -26.35
N ALA A 198 -4.65 4.49 -25.73
CA ALA A 198 -5.75 3.81 -26.39
C ALA A 198 -6.98 4.70 -26.67
N GLY A 199 -6.98 5.97 -26.27
CA GLY A 199 -8.12 6.89 -26.41
C GLY A 199 -9.32 6.55 -25.51
N ARG A 200 -9.12 5.67 -24.52
CA ARG A 200 -10.16 5.08 -23.65
C ARG A 200 -10.26 5.76 -22.28
N LEU A 201 -9.33 6.64 -21.93
CA LEU A 201 -9.38 7.39 -20.68
C LEU A 201 -10.42 8.51 -20.76
N ARG A 202 -11.22 8.66 -19.70
CA ARG A 202 -12.30 9.64 -19.57
C ARG A 202 -12.31 10.18 -18.15
N ILE A 203 -12.53 11.48 -18.01
CA ILE A 203 -12.79 12.12 -16.72
C ILE A 203 -14.13 11.58 -16.19
N VAL A 204 -14.14 11.00 -15.00
CA VAL A 204 -15.36 10.45 -14.38
C VAL A 204 -15.94 11.48 -13.42
N GLY A 205 -17.24 11.74 -13.52
CA GLY A 205 -17.91 12.73 -12.68
C GLY A 205 -17.56 14.17 -13.09
N ARG A 206 -17.44 15.04 -12.09
CA ARG A 206 -17.21 16.49 -12.30
C ARG A 206 -15.78 16.80 -12.75
N GLY A 207 -14.82 16.01 -12.30
CA GLY A 207 -13.40 16.14 -12.64
C GLY A 207 -12.61 17.10 -11.76
N ASP A 208 -13.23 17.61 -10.70
CA ASP A 208 -12.64 18.51 -9.70
C ASP A 208 -12.23 17.78 -8.40
N ASN A 209 -12.29 16.45 -8.39
CA ASN A 209 -12.07 15.65 -7.19
C ASN A 209 -10.61 15.70 -6.70
N GLN A 210 -10.48 15.84 -5.39
CA GLN A 210 -9.22 15.92 -4.65
C GLN A 210 -8.80 14.54 -4.14
N VAL A 211 -7.55 14.19 -4.40
CA VAL A 211 -7.00 12.88 -4.11
C VAL A 211 -5.64 13.04 -3.49
N ASP A 212 -5.45 12.43 -2.31
CA ASP A 212 -4.11 12.25 -1.78
C ASP A 212 -3.45 11.02 -2.40
N MET A 213 -2.13 10.96 -2.35
CA MET A 213 -1.39 9.75 -2.69
C MET A 213 -0.06 9.75 -1.95
N VAL A 214 0.64 8.62 -1.94
CA VAL A 214 1.94 8.51 -1.28
C VAL A 214 3.03 8.08 -2.24
N HIS A 215 4.13 8.83 -2.27
CA HIS A 215 5.32 8.40 -2.98
C HIS A 215 5.90 7.14 -2.33
N VAL A 216 6.39 6.18 -3.11
CA VAL A 216 6.83 4.86 -2.61
C VAL A 216 7.91 4.96 -1.53
N GLU A 217 8.84 5.91 -1.64
CA GLU A 217 9.87 6.11 -0.62
C GLU A 217 9.29 6.68 0.69
N ASN A 218 8.29 7.58 0.60
CA ASN A 218 7.57 8.06 1.78
C ASN A 218 6.78 6.91 2.44
N ALA A 219 6.19 6.02 1.64
CA ALA A 219 5.52 4.83 2.16
C ALA A 219 6.49 3.87 2.86
N VAL A 220 7.74 3.72 2.38
CA VAL A 220 8.80 2.98 3.08
C VAL A 220 9.18 3.67 4.39
N ASP A 221 9.36 4.99 4.38
CA ASP A 221 9.66 5.74 5.59
C ASP A 221 8.58 5.56 6.66
N ALA A 222 7.30 5.54 6.28
CA ALA A 222 6.20 5.25 7.19
C ALA A 222 6.32 3.86 7.85
N GLN A 223 6.73 2.83 7.11
CA GLN A 223 6.97 1.48 7.66
C GLN A 223 8.06 1.50 8.73
N LEU A 224 9.17 2.19 8.45
CA LEU A 224 10.31 2.27 9.35
C LEU A 224 10.05 3.15 10.57
N CYS A 225 9.34 4.28 10.39
CA CYS A 225 8.83 5.09 11.50
C CYS A 225 7.95 4.24 12.43
N ALA A 226 7.04 3.46 11.86
CA ALA A 226 6.16 2.59 12.63
C ALA A 226 6.94 1.53 13.42
N GLU A 227 7.92 0.85 12.80
CA GLU A 227 8.79 -0.09 13.51
C GLU A 227 9.54 0.59 14.67
N ARG A 228 10.15 1.74 14.43
CA ARG A 228 10.91 2.50 15.44
C ARG A 228 10.03 2.92 16.61
N THR A 229 8.83 3.43 16.34
CA THR A 229 7.88 3.80 17.40
C THR A 229 7.47 2.59 18.24
N LEU A 230 7.13 1.46 17.60
CA LEU A 230 6.81 0.24 18.33
C LEU A 230 7.99 -0.28 19.16
N ALA A 231 9.22 -0.02 18.76
CA ALA A 231 10.42 -0.40 19.50
C ALA A 231 10.76 0.54 20.66
N ALA A 232 10.48 1.83 20.52
CA ALA A 232 10.89 2.87 21.46
C ALA A 232 10.13 2.82 22.79
N SER A 233 8.92 2.23 22.83
CA SER A 233 8.09 2.23 24.03
C SER A 233 7.63 0.82 24.44
N PRO A 234 7.70 0.49 25.74
CA PRO A 234 6.96 -0.64 26.30
C PRO A 234 5.48 -0.54 25.89
N GLY A 235 4.88 -1.66 25.48
CA GLY A 235 3.50 -1.66 24.99
C GLY A 235 3.23 -0.98 23.64
N GLY A 236 4.25 -0.50 22.91
CA GLY A 236 4.07 0.09 21.57
C GLY A 236 3.72 1.59 21.55
N GLY A 237 3.68 2.24 22.73
CA GLY A 237 3.47 3.68 22.86
C GLY A 237 2.15 4.15 22.25
N ALA A 238 2.13 5.39 21.74
CA ALA A 238 0.95 5.99 21.14
C ALA A 238 0.48 5.31 19.84
N ALA A 239 1.27 4.41 19.25
CA ALA A 239 0.98 3.76 17.97
C ALA A 239 0.47 2.32 18.09
N GLY A 240 0.71 1.64 19.22
CA GLY A 240 0.33 0.25 19.43
C GLY A 240 -1.18 0.01 19.23
N GLY A 241 -1.54 -0.99 18.43
CA GLY A 241 -2.93 -1.39 18.17
C GLY A 241 -3.74 -0.40 17.33
N ARG A 242 -3.10 0.63 16.77
CA ARG A 242 -3.75 1.67 15.97
C ARG A 242 -3.48 1.51 14.48
N ALA A 243 -4.32 2.19 13.69
CA ALA A 243 -4.14 2.36 12.27
C ALA A 243 -3.79 3.82 11.97
N PHE A 244 -3.12 4.10 10.86
CA PHE A 244 -2.76 5.46 10.45
C PHE A 244 -2.91 5.65 8.94
N PHE A 245 -3.52 6.74 8.48
CA PHE A 245 -3.46 7.15 7.08
C PHE A 245 -2.06 7.61 6.71
N ILE A 246 -1.56 7.13 5.58
CA ILE A 246 -0.22 7.45 5.07
C ILE A 246 -0.37 8.03 3.66
N THR A 247 -0.15 9.33 3.55
CA THR A 247 -0.19 10.09 2.29
C THR A 247 1.01 11.06 2.24
N ASN A 248 1.20 11.77 1.14
CA ASN A 248 2.11 12.90 1.07
C ASN A 248 1.59 14.15 1.83
N GLY A 249 0.31 14.17 2.23
CA GLY A 249 -0.33 15.34 2.85
C GLY A 249 -0.44 16.53 1.91
N GLU A 250 -0.46 16.28 0.60
CA GLU A 250 -0.52 17.26 -0.48
C GLU A 250 -1.61 16.80 -1.48
N PRO A 251 -2.90 16.99 -1.16
CA PRO A 251 -3.98 16.57 -2.03
C PRO A 251 -3.87 17.26 -3.40
N VAL A 252 -4.08 16.50 -4.47
CA VAL A 252 -4.06 17.03 -5.84
C VAL A 252 -5.43 16.89 -6.48
N ALA A 253 -5.74 17.82 -7.39
CA ALA A 253 -6.85 17.63 -8.33
C ALA A 253 -6.50 16.48 -9.29
N LEU A 254 -7.15 15.32 -9.14
CA LEU A 254 -6.76 14.06 -9.78
C LEU A 254 -6.56 14.20 -11.30
N TRP A 255 -7.54 14.80 -11.97
CA TRP A 255 -7.55 14.89 -13.43
C TRP A 255 -6.57 15.95 -13.96
N ALA A 256 -6.29 17.00 -13.19
CA ALA A 256 -5.26 17.96 -13.52
C ALA A 256 -3.88 17.29 -13.45
N TRP A 257 -3.59 16.62 -12.33
CA TRP A 257 -2.33 15.89 -12.16
C TRP A 257 -2.11 14.79 -13.22
N ILE A 258 -3.15 14.03 -13.56
CA ILE A 258 -3.09 13.07 -14.69
C ILE A 258 -2.74 13.79 -15.99
N ASN A 259 -3.40 14.91 -16.28
CA ASN A 259 -3.14 15.67 -17.51
C ASN A 259 -1.74 16.30 -17.53
N ASP A 260 -1.17 16.67 -16.39
CA ASP A 260 0.20 17.19 -16.29
C ASP A 260 1.21 16.10 -16.65
N ILE A 261 1.02 14.88 -16.13
CA ILE A 261 1.85 13.71 -16.50
C ILE A 261 1.73 13.41 -18.00
N LEU A 262 0.51 13.37 -18.53
CA LEU A 262 0.27 13.10 -19.96
C LEU A 262 0.96 14.13 -20.84
N GLN A 263 0.77 15.42 -20.56
CA GLN A 263 1.40 16.51 -21.32
C GLN A 263 2.93 16.44 -21.23
N ALA A 264 3.48 16.18 -20.04
CA ALA A 264 4.91 16.04 -19.87
C ALA A 264 5.47 14.83 -20.64
N LEU A 265 4.67 13.81 -20.92
CA LEU A 265 5.07 12.65 -21.72
C LEU A 265 4.74 12.81 -23.22
N GLY A 266 4.26 13.97 -23.66
CA GLY A 266 3.88 14.24 -25.05
C GLY A 266 2.56 13.59 -25.47
N GLU A 267 1.77 13.11 -24.51
CA GLU A 267 0.46 12.51 -24.74
C GLU A 267 -0.66 13.57 -24.79
N ARG A 268 -1.78 13.22 -25.44
CA ARG A 268 -2.94 14.12 -25.50
C ARG A 268 -3.63 14.21 -24.12
N PRO A 269 -4.02 15.41 -23.67
CA PRO A 269 -4.76 15.55 -22.42
C PRO A 269 -6.15 14.90 -22.54
N VAL A 270 -6.66 14.40 -21.42
CA VAL A 270 -8.01 13.88 -21.30
C VAL A 270 -8.98 15.04 -21.16
N THR A 271 -9.88 15.18 -22.12
CA THR A 271 -10.92 16.23 -22.12
C THR A 271 -12.34 15.69 -22.07
N ARG A 272 -12.54 14.45 -22.53
CA ARG A 272 -13.87 13.82 -22.59
C ARG A 272 -14.29 13.32 -21.20
N ARG A 273 -15.55 13.58 -20.85
CA ARG A 273 -16.15 13.26 -19.55
C ARG A 273 -17.20 12.16 -19.65
N ILE A 274 -17.41 11.44 -18.55
CA ILE A 274 -18.54 10.54 -18.34
C ILE A 274 -19.16 10.83 -16.96
N PRO A 275 -20.47 11.12 -16.86
CA PRO A 275 -21.12 11.30 -15.57
C PRO A 275 -20.99 10.06 -14.67
N LEU A 276 -20.83 10.26 -13.36
CA LEU A 276 -20.67 9.15 -12.41
C LEU A 276 -21.78 8.09 -12.51
N PRO A 277 -23.09 8.44 -12.58
CA PRO A 277 -24.15 7.43 -12.72
C PRO A 277 -23.99 6.58 -13.99
N ALA A 278 -23.58 7.18 -15.10
CA ALA A 278 -23.32 6.47 -16.35
C ALA A 278 -22.09 5.54 -16.21
N ALA A 279 -21.01 6.02 -15.58
CA ALA A 279 -19.83 5.19 -15.32
C ALA A 279 -20.14 4.02 -14.38
N GLN A 280 -21.00 4.22 -13.38
CA GLN A 280 -21.49 3.16 -12.49
C GLN A 280 -22.35 2.14 -13.23
N ALA A 281 -23.23 2.59 -14.13
CA ALA A 281 -24.02 1.69 -14.98
C ALA A 281 -23.13 0.85 -15.91
N VAL A 282 -22.13 1.46 -16.54
CA VAL A 282 -21.11 0.75 -17.34
C VAL A 282 -20.36 -0.26 -16.46
N GLY A 283 -19.95 0.16 -15.26
CA GLY A 283 -19.32 -0.72 -14.28
C GLY A 283 -20.19 -1.93 -13.95
N ALA A 284 -21.47 -1.71 -13.60
CA ALA A 284 -22.41 -2.79 -13.28
C ALA A 284 -22.60 -3.78 -14.45
N ALA A 285 -22.70 -3.26 -15.68
CA ALA A 285 -22.81 -4.09 -16.88
C ALA A 285 -21.52 -4.92 -17.11
N CYS A 286 -20.34 -4.31 -17.01
CA CYS A 286 -19.07 -5.03 -17.13
C CYS A 286 -18.92 -6.10 -16.05
N GLU A 287 -19.28 -5.78 -14.80
CA GLU A 287 -19.26 -6.73 -13.69
C GLU A 287 -20.19 -7.92 -13.95
N LEU A 288 -21.42 -7.67 -14.43
CA LEU A 288 -22.37 -8.72 -14.78
C LEU A 288 -21.80 -9.62 -15.88
N VAL A 289 -21.32 -9.05 -16.98
CA VAL A 289 -20.75 -9.79 -18.12
C VAL A 289 -19.54 -10.62 -17.69
N TRP A 290 -18.61 -10.06 -16.91
CA TRP A 290 -17.44 -10.81 -16.43
C TRP A 290 -17.83 -11.96 -15.49
N ARG A 291 -18.85 -11.78 -14.65
CA ARG A 291 -19.36 -12.86 -13.77
C ARG A 291 -20.07 -13.96 -14.55
N THR A 292 -20.97 -13.60 -15.47
CA THR A 292 -21.80 -14.56 -16.19
C THR A 292 -20.98 -15.36 -17.20
N LEU A 293 -20.12 -14.69 -17.97
CA LEU A 293 -19.29 -15.33 -18.99
C LEU A 293 -17.96 -15.87 -18.43
N ARG A 294 -17.67 -15.65 -17.13
CA ARG A 294 -16.44 -16.09 -16.45
C ARG A 294 -15.17 -15.66 -17.20
N LEU A 295 -15.17 -14.43 -17.72
CA LEU A 295 -14.05 -13.88 -18.47
C LEU A 295 -12.81 -13.77 -17.58
N ARG A 296 -11.64 -14.04 -18.17
CA ARG A 296 -10.36 -13.88 -17.48
C ARG A 296 -10.01 -12.40 -17.32
N GLY A 297 -9.29 -12.07 -16.24
CA GLY A 297 -8.81 -10.72 -15.98
C GLY A 297 -9.85 -9.78 -15.34
N GLU A 298 -9.46 -8.52 -15.18
CA GLU A 298 -10.33 -7.48 -14.60
C GLU A 298 -11.23 -6.84 -15.68
N PRO A 299 -12.49 -6.52 -15.37
CA PRO A 299 -13.33 -5.72 -16.25
C PRO A 299 -12.72 -4.32 -16.45
N PRO A 300 -12.98 -3.68 -17.60
CA PRO A 300 -12.45 -2.36 -17.91
C PRO A 300 -12.97 -1.25 -16.99
N MET A 301 -14.08 -1.48 -16.30
CA MET A 301 -14.67 -0.58 -15.30
C MET A 301 -15.41 -1.44 -14.27
N THR A 302 -15.34 -1.06 -13.00
CA THR A 302 -16.21 -1.57 -11.92
C THR A 302 -16.94 -0.40 -11.29
N ARG A 303 -18.03 -0.68 -10.56
CA ARG A 303 -18.73 0.34 -9.75
C ARG A 303 -17.80 0.97 -8.72
N PHE A 304 -16.90 0.18 -8.14
CA PHE A 304 -15.88 0.65 -7.22
C PHE A 304 -14.92 1.63 -7.92
N VAL A 305 -14.31 1.24 -9.05
CA VAL A 305 -13.41 2.12 -9.82
C VAL A 305 -14.11 3.40 -10.29
N ALA A 306 -15.38 3.31 -10.72
CA ALA A 306 -16.14 4.49 -11.11
C ALA A 306 -16.32 5.48 -9.96
N ALA A 307 -16.56 4.98 -8.73
CA ALA A 307 -16.67 5.81 -7.54
C ALA A 307 -15.32 6.45 -7.17
N GLU A 308 -14.25 5.66 -7.11
CA GLU A 308 -12.90 6.14 -6.76
C GLU A 308 -12.36 7.16 -7.80
N LEU A 309 -12.77 7.08 -9.06
CA LEU A 309 -12.34 8.06 -10.08
C LEU A 309 -13.10 9.39 -10.03
N ALA A 310 -14.18 9.47 -9.27
CA ALA A 310 -15.10 10.62 -9.30
C ALA A 310 -15.23 11.36 -7.96
N LYS A 311 -14.84 10.72 -6.85
CA LYS A 311 -15.04 11.22 -5.49
C LYS A 311 -13.76 11.72 -4.88
N ASP A 312 -13.90 12.54 -3.83
CA ASP A 312 -12.77 12.96 -3.01
C ASP A 312 -12.29 11.82 -2.12
N HIS A 313 -10.98 11.67 -2.00
CA HIS A 313 -10.34 10.74 -1.07
C HIS A 313 -8.95 11.26 -0.68
N TRP A 314 -8.97 12.19 0.27
CA TRP A 314 -7.78 12.72 0.90
C TRP A 314 -7.93 12.68 2.42
N PHE A 315 -6.81 12.56 3.13
CA PHE A 315 -6.79 12.05 4.50
C PHE A 315 -5.95 12.93 5.42
N ASP A 316 -6.42 13.12 6.65
CA ASP A 316 -5.62 13.79 7.67
C ASP A 316 -4.53 12.85 8.20
N ILE A 317 -3.27 13.26 8.04
CA ILE A 317 -2.10 12.51 8.52
C ILE A 317 -1.51 13.07 9.82
N SER A 318 -2.24 13.95 10.51
CA SER A 318 -1.81 14.56 11.79
C SER A 318 -1.50 13.51 12.86
N ALA A 319 -2.28 12.43 12.92
CA ALA A 319 -2.01 11.32 13.82
C ALA A 319 -0.71 10.59 13.46
N ALA A 320 -0.45 10.32 12.18
CA ALA A 320 0.79 9.70 11.73
C ALA A 320 2.02 10.58 12.04
N ARG A 321 1.90 11.90 11.84
CA ARG A 321 2.97 12.88 12.18
C ARG A 321 3.28 12.87 13.68
N ARG A 322 2.25 12.98 14.52
CA ARG A 322 2.39 13.06 15.97
C ARG A 322 2.85 11.74 16.59
N ASP A 323 2.24 10.63 16.20
CA ASP A 323 2.36 9.36 16.91
C ASP A 323 3.44 8.44 16.30
N LEU A 324 3.73 8.58 15.00
CA LEU A 324 4.80 7.83 14.32
C LEU A 324 6.05 8.67 14.01
N GLY A 325 5.96 10.00 14.11
CA GLY A 325 7.00 10.89 13.58
C GLY A 325 7.10 10.82 12.05
N TYR A 326 6.03 10.40 11.36
CA TYR A 326 6.02 10.29 9.91
C TYR A 326 5.94 11.66 9.26
N VAL A 327 6.95 12.02 8.47
CA VAL A 327 6.99 13.25 7.68
C VAL A 327 7.35 12.87 6.24
N PRO A 328 6.47 13.13 5.25
CA PRO A 328 6.79 12.94 3.84
C PRO A 328 8.02 13.75 3.46
N ARG A 329 9.02 13.11 2.84
CA ARG A 329 10.28 13.76 2.44
C ARG A 329 10.32 14.12 0.96
N ILE A 330 9.56 13.43 0.14
CA ILE A 330 9.43 13.68 -1.29
C ILE A 330 8.05 14.29 -1.55
N SER A 331 8.03 15.52 -2.06
CA SER A 331 6.79 16.21 -2.43
C SER A 331 6.13 15.59 -3.67
N MET A 332 4.86 15.92 -3.90
CA MET A 332 4.14 15.57 -5.13
C MET A 332 4.85 16.10 -6.38
N ALA A 333 5.38 17.32 -6.32
CA ALA A 333 6.09 17.95 -7.44
C ALA A 333 7.40 17.21 -7.77
N GLU A 334 8.24 16.95 -6.76
CA GLU A 334 9.52 16.25 -6.93
C GLU A 334 9.31 14.81 -7.45
N GLY A 335 8.41 14.05 -6.82
CA GLY A 335 8.13 12.68 -7.24
C GLY A 335 7.55 12.61 -8.66
N THR A 336 6.75 13.61 -9.06
CA THR A 336 6.16 13.66 -10.40
C THR A 336 7.25 13.93 -11.44
N ALA A 337 8.15 14.87 -11.14
CA ALA A 337 9.30 15.15 -12.00
C ALA A 337 10.22 13.93 -12.17
N GLU A 338 10.52 13.23 -11.08
CA GLU A 338 11.32 11.99 -11.09
C GLU A 338 10.67 10.91 -11.97
N LEU A 339 9.37 10.68 -11.77
CA LEU A 339 8.61 9.70 -12.51
C LEU A 339 8.55 10.02 -14.02
N VAL A 340 8.25 11.26 -14.38
CA VAL A 340 8.23 11.71 -15.78
C VAL A 340 9.61 11.53 -16.41
N ALA A 341 10.69 11.90 -15.71
CA ALA A 341 12.04 11.71 -16.20
C ALA A 341 12.32 10.23 -16.46
N ALA A 342 12.03 9.33 -15.51
CA ALA A 342 12.24 7.90 -15.67
C ALA A 342 11.44 7.31 -16.86
N LEU A 343 10.17 7.72 -17.03
CA LEU A 343 9.32 7.23 -18.11
C LEU A 343 9.77 7.72 -19.49
N ARG A 344 10.32 8.92 -19.61
CA ARG A 344 10.91 9.41 -20.87
C ARG A 344 12.13 8.60 -21.29
N HIS A 345 12.99 8.22 -20.33
CA HIS A 345 14.17 7.39 -20.61
C HIS A 345 13.81 5.94 -20.95
N ALA A 346 12.70 5.43 -20.42
CA ALA A 346 12.22 4.07 -20.68
C ALA A 346 11.48 3.92 -22.02
N ALA A 347 11.04 5.02 -22.64
CA ALA A 347 10.47 4.98 -23.97
C ALA A 347 11.61 4.73 -24.99
N PRO A 348 11.53 3.69 -25.84
CA PRO A 348 12.48 3.56 -26.93
C PRO A 348 12.44 4.83 -27.77
N SER A 349 13.60 5.40 -28.08
CA SER A 349 13.71 6.51 -29.02
C SER A 349 12.95 6.13 -30.30
N ALA A 350 11.92 6.93 -30.61
CA ALA A 350 10.98 6.67 -31.69
C ALA A 350 11.66 6.59 -33.06
#